data_AF-A0A552L4B8-F1
#
_entry.id   AF-A0A552L4B8-F1
#
_cell.length_a   1.000
_cell.length_b   1.000
_cell.length_c   1.000
_cell.angle_alpha   90.00
_cell.angle_beta   90.00
_cell.angle_gamma   90.00
#
_symmetry.space_group_name_H-M   'P 1'
#
loop_
_entity.id
_entity.type
_entity.pdbx_description
1 polymer ?
#
loop_
_entity_poly.entity_id
_entity_poly.type
_entity_poly.pdbx_seq_one_letter_code
_entity_poly.pdbx_strand_id
1 'polypeptide(L)'
;MNGNWQKDYPLLPESLKESDIENNSSLKKMINFIGGNKKVLDVGCATGYLARLLREKGCSVIGIEINQKAAEIARSFCEEVIAVDLERVSLAEILSDRLFDVVVFGDILEHLRDPWRILQETHQVLAPSGYVVASIPNIAHGNIRLSLLQGNFDYQEVGILDNTHLRFFTRKTLEELFFDTGYSIEATERTQMPFEKSYSHDTSLVEKLEKEPDIDTLQFIVRAFPSSLENQHNLLRENYRQSIDRLERTREELESTRSQLEKTREESGSISLQLEQTREELESTRSQLEKTREESDSISLQLEQTRGELESTRSQLEKTREESGSISLQLEQTREELRLIGRRWKQSQFDLEQAQQGWGRAHNIIEAIESSKFWKLRQLWFRVKLALGLNVK
;
A
#
# COMPACT_ATOMS: atom_id res chain seq x y z
N MET A 1 40.26 3.69 -41.31
CA MET A 1 39.67 4.51 -40.25
C MET A 1 40.78 4.87 -39.29
N ASN A 2 41.17 6.14 -39.24
CA ASN A 2 42.22 6.63 -38.36
C ASN A 2 41.69 6.59 -36.92
N GLY A 3 42.19 5.64 -36.13
CA GLY A 3 41.77 5.45 -34.74
C GLY A 3 42.14 6.67 -33.90
N ASN A 4 41.19 7.08 -33.06
CA ASN A 4 41.22 8.30 -32.25
C ASN A 4 42.16 8.17 -31.03
N TRP A 5 43.37 7.64 -31.21
CA TRP A 5 44.37 7.41 -30.14
C TRP A 5 45.23 8.64 -29.82
N GLN A 6 44.67 9.84 -29.98
CA GLN A 6 45.35 11.10 -29.63
C GLN A 6 44.86 11.58 -28.26
N LYS A 7 45.23 10.85 -27.21
CA LYS A 7 45.12 11.35 -25.85
C LYS A 7 46.41 12.09 -25.52
N ASP A 8 46.31 13.33 -25.06
CA ASP A 8 47.48 14.07 -24.58
C ASP A 8 47.87 13.51 -23.22
N TYR A 9 48.90 12.67 -23.20
CA TYR A 9 49.45 12.11 -21.96
C TYR A 9 50.05 13.25 -21.14
N PRO A 10 49.63 13.43 -19.87
CA PRO A 10 50.22 14.45 -19.03
C PRO A 10 51.73 14.16 -18.85
N LEU A 11 52.55 15.17 -19.13
CA LEU A 11 53.97 15.12 -18.77
C LEU A 11 54.04 15.18 -17.25
N LEU A 12 54.43 14.08 -16.61
CA LEU A 12 54.69 14.11 -15.18
C LEU A 12 55.87 15.04 -14.89
N PRO A 13 55.86 15.77 -13.76
CA PRO A 13 56.95 16.67 -13.40
C PRO A 13 58.31 15.94 -13.44
N GLU A 14 59.33 16.59 -14.00
CA GLU A 14 60.69 16.02 -14.13
C GLU A 14 61.28 15.56 -12.79
N SER A 15 60.83 16.13 -11.67
CA SER A 15 61.28 15.85 -10.30
C SER A 15 60.41 14.88 -9.49
N LEU A 16 59.37 14.27 -10.06
CA LEU A 16 58.46 13.40 -9.31
C LEU A 16 59.21 12.19 -8.75
N LYS A 17 59.25 12.06 -7.42
CA LYS A 17 59.74 10.88 -6.73
C LYS A 17 58.59 10.02 -6.27
N GLU A 18 58.88 8.76 -6.00
CA GLU A 18 57.89 7.83 -5.45
C GLU A 18 57.33 8.25 -4.07
N SER A 19 58.06 9.09 -3.33
CA SER A 19 57.61 9.71 -2.07
C SER A 19 56.49 10.72 -2.27
N ASP A 20 56.38 11.28 -3.47
CA ASP A 20 55.44 12.36 -3.80
C ASP A 20 54.10 11.80 -4.31
N ILE A 21 54.02 10.48 -4.50
CA ILE A 21 52.85 9.78 -5.02
C ILE A 21 51.96 9.36 -3.85
N GLU A 22 50.69 9.76 -3.92
CA GLU A 22 49.69 9.39 -2.92
C GLU A 22 49.56 7.86 -2.80
N ASN A 23 49.42 7.39 -1.56
CA ASN A 23 49.20 5.97 -1.26
C ASN A 23 47.92 5.43 -1.92
N ASN A 24 46.91 6.27 -2.08
CA ASN A 24 45.67 5.92 -2.76
C ASN A 24 45.72 6.21 -4.27
N SER A 25 46.82 5.83 -4.93
CA SER A 25 46.94 5.88 -6.39
C SER A 25 47.23 4.48 -6.95
N SER A 26 46.79 4.22 -8.19
CA SER A 26 47.15 2.98 -8.89
C SER A 26 48.65 2.87 -9.08
N LEU A 27 49.31 3.97 -9.47
CA LEU A 27 50.74 4.01 -9.69
C LEU A 27 51.54 3.54 -8.46
N LYS A 28 51.23 4.06 -7.26
CA LYS A 28 51.92 3.66 -6.01
C LYS A 28 51.71 2.18 -5.71
N LYS A 29 50.48 1.69 -5.86
CA LYS A 29 50.12 0.28 -5.60
C LYS A 29 50.78 -0.67 -6.59
N MET A 30 50.81 -0.32 -7.87
CA MET A 30 51.53 -1.07 -8.89
C MET A 30 53.03 -1.13 -8.58
N ILE A 31 53.67 0.00 -8.24
CA ILE A 31 55.09 0.02 -7.84
C ILE A 31 55.36 -0.92 -6.67
N ASN A 32 54.49 -0.94 -5.66
CA ASN A 32 54.61 -1.85 -4.52
C ASN A 32 54.49 -3.32 -4.93
N PHE A 33 53.57 -3.67 -5.83
CA PHE A 33 53.42 -5.03 -6.34
C PHE A 33 54.55 -5.47 -7.27
N ILE A 34 55.12 -4.55 -8.05
CA ILE A 34 56.27 -4.82 -8.92
C ILE A 34 57.53 -5.04 -8.08
N GLY A 35 57.81 -4.18 -7.10
CA GLY A 35 59.03 -4.22 -6.31
C GLY A 35 60.24 -3.66 -7.06
N GLY A 36 61.44 -4.16 -6.75
CA GLY A 36 62.72 -3.68 -7.31
C GLY A 36 63.60 -4.79 -7.89
N ASN A 37 64.62 -4.39 -8.65
CA ASN A 37 65.60 -5.26 -9.32
C ASN A 37 64.96 -6.31 -10.25
N LYS A 38 64.00 -5.89 -11.07
CA LYS A 38 63.25 -6.78 -11.97
C LYS A 38 63.37 -6.37 -13.43
N LYS A 39 63.22 -7.33 -14.34
CA LYS A 39 62.94 -7.09 -15.76
C LYS A 39 61.43 -6.93 -15.94
N VAL A 40 61.02 -5.74 -16.36
CA VAL A 40 59.62 -5.35 -16.45
C VAL A 40 59.26 -5.06 -17.90
N LEU A 41 58.16 -5.65 -18.37
CA LEU A 41 57.49 -5.24 -19.59
C LEU A 41 56.33 -4.32 -19.22
N ASP A 42 56.36 -3.08 -19.67
CA ASP A 42 55.29 -2.09 -19.45
C ASP A 42 54.44 -1.97 -20.72
N VAL A 43 53.24 -2.58 -20.70
CA VAL A 43 52.33 -2.62 -21.84
C VAL A 43 51.42 -1.40 -21.80
N GLY A 44 51.52 -0.52 -22.80
CA GLY A 44 50.88 0.79 -22.77
C GLY A 44 51.70 1.79 -21.96
N CYS A 45 53.01 1.84 -22.16
CA CYS A 45 53.93 2.59 -21.28
C CYS A 45 53.77 4.12 -21.33
N ALA A 46 52.95 4.65 -22.24
CA ALA A 46 52.71 6.07 -22.44
C ALA A 46 54.04 6.85 -22.57
N THR A 47 54.26 7.87 -21.73
CA THR A 47 55.48 8.68 -21.69
C THR A 47 56.62 8.07 -20.86
N GLY A 48 56.48 6.81 -20.40
CA GLY A 48 57.51 6.08 -19.65
C GLY A 48 57.61 6.47 -18.16
N TYR A 49 56.55 7.06 -17.60
CA TYR A 49 56.58 7.57 -16.24
C TYR A 49 56.73 6.49 -15.16
N LEU A 50 56.09 5.32 -15.36
CA LEU A 50 56.26 4.16 -14.49
C LEU A 50 57.70 3.64 -14.60
N ALA A 51 58.21 3.52 -15.83
CA ALA A 51 59.59 3.09 -16.08
C ALA A 51 60.62 3.96 -15.35
N ARG A 52 60.43 5.29 -15.34
CA ARG A 52 61.28 6.22 -14.59
C ARG A 52 61.36 5.86 -13.10
N LEU A 53 60.23 5.61 -12.45
CA LEU A 53 60.16 5.30 -11.02
C LEU A 53 60.70 3.90 -10.71
N LEU A 54 60.52 2.94 -11.61
CA LEU A 54 61.03 1.58 -11.46
C LEU A 54 62.55 1.51 -11.66
N ARG A 55 63.14 2.37 -12.50
CA ARG A 55 64.60 2.47 -12.64
C ARG A 55 65.30 2.90 -11.35
N GLU A 56 64.68 3.78 -10.57
CA GLU A 56 65.18 4.14 -9.24
C GLU A 56 65.21 2.94 -8.27
N LYS A 57 64.43 1.88 -8.56
CA LYS A 57 64.42 0.61 -7.83
C LYS A 57 65.31 -0.47 -8.45
N GLY A 58 66.15 -0.11 -9.42
CA GLY A 58 67.03 -1.05 -10.11
C GLY A 58 66.33 -1.95 -11.12
N CYS A 59 65.09 -1.64 -11.52
CA CYS A 59 64.42 -2.39 -12.58
C CYS A 59 64.91 -1.97 -13.98
N SER A 60 64.96 -2.94 -14.88
CA SER A 60 65.10 -2.77 -16.34
C SER A 60 63.70 -2.79 -16.94
N VAL A 61 63.35 -1.83 -17.79
CA VAL A 61 61.99 -1.68 -18.31
C VAL A 61 62.00 -1.61 -19.83
N ILE A 62 61.23 -2.49 -20.47
CA ILE A 62 60.89 -2.41 -21.90
C ILE A 62 59.44 -1.97 -22.01
N GLY A 63 59.18 -0.94 -22.83
CA GLY A 63 57.84 -0.41 -23.04
C GLY A 63 57.22 -0.82 -24.37
N ILE A 64 55.91 -1.00 -24.41
CA ILE A 64 55.11 -1.09 -25.65
C ILE A 64 54.15 0.09 -25.67
N GLU A 65 54.12 0.84 -26.77
CA GLU A 65 53.25 2.01 -26.91
C GLU A 65 52.81 2.22 -28.36
N ILE A 66 51.54 2.50 -28.59
CA ILE A 66 50.99 2.72 -29.94
C ILE A 66 51.22 4.17 -30.42
N ASN A 67 51.24 5.14 -29.49
CA ASN A 67 51.44 6.54 -29.78
C ASN A 67 52.93 6.87 -29.95
N GLN A 68 53.33 7.11 -31.20
CA GLN A 68 54.72 7.40 -31.56
C GLN A 68 55.34 8.58 -30.78
N LYS A 69 54.56 9.62 -30.45
CA LYS A 69 55.08 10.79 -29.71
C LYS A 69 55.34 10.44 -28.24
N ALA A 70 54.43 9.71 -27.61
CA ALA A 70 54.61 9.23 -26.23
C ALA A 70 55.78 8.24 -26.15
N ALA A 71 55.87 7.32 -27.11
CA ALA A 71 56.96 6.37 -27.23
C ALA A 71 58.34 7.05 -27.33
N GLU A 72 58.46 8.15 -28.08
CA GLU A 72 59.70 8.92 -28.18
C GLU A 72 60.14 9.48 -26.82
N ILE A 73 59.20 10.01 -26.03
CA ILE A 73 59.46 10.50 -24.67
C ILE A 73 59.88 9.33 -23.77
N ALA A 74 59.16 8.21 -23.84
CA ALA A 74 59.40 7.02 -23.02
C ALA A 74 60.79 6.40 -23.24
N ARG A 75 61.41 6.56 -24.42
CA ARG A 75 62.78 6.08 -24.70
C ARG A 75 63.85 6.68 -23.78
N SER A 76 63.57 7.81 -23.14
CA SER A 76 64.48 8.39 -22.14
C SER A 76 64.50 7.60 -20.82
N PHE A 77 63.44 6.83 -20.56
CA PHE A 77 63.20 6.13 -19.30
C PHE A 77 63.22 4.62 -19.46
N CYS A 78 62.74 4.06 -20.56
CA CYS A 78 62.82 2.63 -20.86
C CYS A 78 64.18 2.26 -21.50
N GLU A 79 64.62 1.02 -21.34
CA GLU A 79 65.78 0.47 -22.09
C GLU A 79 65.46 0.35 -23.58
N GLU A 80 64.21 0.02 -23.89
CA GLU A 80 63.69 -0.09 -25.24
C GLU A 80 62.20 0.29 -25.23
N VAL A 81 61.72 0.90 -26.32
CA VAL A 81 60.29 1.13 -26.55
C VAL A 81 59.91 0.60 -27.92
N ILE A 82 59.02 -0.40 -27.94
CA ILE A 82 58.49 -1.03 -29.14
C ILE A 82 57.21 -0.29 -29.52
N ALA A 83 57.29 0.53 -30.57
CA ALA A 83 56.18 1.37 -31.01
C ALA A 83 55.26 0.60 -31.97
N VAL A 84 54.23 -0.08 -31.46
CA VAL A 84 53.36 -0.98 -32.24
C VAL A 84 51.90 -0.93 -31.78
N ASP A 85 51.00 -1.30 -32.69
CA ASP A 85 49.58 -1.50 -32.41
C ASP A 85 49.34 -2.96 -32.00
N LEU A 86 49.12 -3.19 -30.69
CA LEU A 86 48.87 -4.52 -30.14
C LEU A 86 47.62 -5.18 -30.71
N GLU A 87 46.69 -4.46 -31.32
CA GLU A 87 45.53 -5.06 -32.00
C GLU A 87 45.90 -5.74 -33.32
N ARG A 88 47.12 -5.50 -33.84
CA ARG A 88 47.57 -5.99 -35.15
C ARG A 88 48.74 -6.96 -35.09
N VAL A 89 49.42 -7.03 -33.95
CA VAL A 89 50.60 -7.86 -33.75
C VAL A 89 50.39 -8.77 -32.54
N SER A 90 51.12 -9.90 -32.51
CA SER A 90 51.17 -10.75 -31.33
C SER A 90 52.28 -10.28 -30.40
N LEU A 91 51.97 -10.15 -29.11
CA LEU A 91 52.92 -9.82 -28.07
C LEU A 91 54.05 -10.86 -28.01
N ALA A 92 53.71 -12.15 -28.19
CA ALA A 92 54.68 -13.23 -28.19
C ALA A 92 55.66 -13.14 -29.39
N GLU A 93 55.17 -12.75 -30.57
CA GLU A 93 56.01 -12.61 -31.77
C GLU A 93 57.01 -11.46 -31.63
N ILE A 94 56.56 -10.28 -31.18
CA ILE A 94 57.41 -9.09 -31.09
C ILE A 94 58.49 -9.18 -29.99
N LEU A 95 58.26 -10.02 -28.97
CA LEU A 95 59.16 -10.19 -27.83
C LEU A 95 59.90 -11.53 -27.83
N SER A 96 59.79 -12.32 -28.91
CA SER A 96 60.41 -13.65 -29.07
C SER A 96 61.80 -13.73 -28.41
N ASP A 97 61.99 -14.75 -27.57
CA ASP A 97 63.18 -15.03 -26.74
C ASP A 97 63.43 -14.11 -25.52
N ARG A 98 62.56 -13.12 -25.26
CA ARG A 98 62.64 -12.27 -24.06
C ARG A 98 61.71 -12.78 -22.97
N LEU A 99 62.25 -12.87 -21.75
CA LEU A 99 61.51 -13.23 -20.56
C LEU A 99 61.55 -12.10 -19.52
N PHE A 100 60.39 -11.83 -18.94
CA PHE A 100 60.18 -10.76 -17.96
C PHE A 100 59.78 -11.33 -16.60
N ASP A 101 60.29 -10.71 -15.54
CA ASP A 101 59.88 -11.04 -14.17
C ASP A 101 58.48 -10.47 -13.89
N VAL A 102 58.11 -9.36 -14.53
CA VAL A 102 56.80 -8.73 -14.39
C VAL A 102 56.31 -8.20 -15.74
N VAL A 103 55.07 -8.51 -16.11
CA VAL A 103 54.36 -7.76 -17.15
C VAL A 103 53.33 -6.84 -16.49
N VAL A 104 53.33 -5.57 -16.87
CA VAL A 104 52.45 -4.54 -16.30
C VAL A 104 51.44 -4.10 -17.34
N PHE A 105 50.18 -4.04 -16.92
CA PHE A 105 49.07 -3.45 -17.66
C PHE A 105 48.48 -2.29 -16.84
N GLY A 106 49.09 -1.12 -16.95
CA GLY A 106 48.61 0.08 -16.27
C GLY A 106 47.56 0.79 -17.11
N ASP A 107 46.27 0.63 -16.78
CA ASP A 107 45.14 1.32 -17.42
C ASP A 107 45.14 1.13 -18.95
N ILE A 108 45.22 -0.13 -19.40
CA ILE A 108 45.31 -0.51 -20.83
C ILE A 108 44.32 -1.61 -21.26
N LEU A 109 43.96 -2.55 -20.37
CA LEU A 109 43.13 -3.71 -20.74
C LEU A 109 41.71 -3.31 -21.16
N GLU A 110 41.20 -2.23 -20.58
CA GLU A 110 39.92 -1.59 -20.88
C GLU A 110 39.88 -0.90 -22.25
N HIS A 111 41.06 -0.54 -22.80
CA HIS A 111 41.19 0.08 -24.11
C HIS A 111 41.34 -0.96 -25.24
N LEU A 112 41.66 -2.21 -24.92
CA LEU A 112 41.83 -3.28 -25.90
C LEU A 112 40.48 -3.89 -26.30
N ARG A 113 40.36 -4.33 -27.56
CA ARG A 113 39.19 -5.08 -28.04
C ARG A 113 39.19 -6.49 -27.47
N ASP A 114 40.36 -7.11 -27.42
CA ASP A 114 40.56 -8.46 -26.92
C ASP A 114 41.70 -8.51 -25.87
N PRO A 115 41.43 -8.04 -24.64
CA PRO A 115 42.40 -8.13 -23.55
C PRO A 115 42.70 -9.58 -23.14
N TRP A 116 41.80 -10.54 -23.42
CA TRP A 116 42.02 -11.96 -23.13
C TRP A 116 43.19 -12.51 -23.93
N ARG A 117 43.24 -12.22 -25.24
CA ARG A 117 44.36 -12.63 -26.09
C ARG A 117 45.68 -12.09 -25.57
N ILE A 118 45.74 -10.80 -25.24
CA ILE A 118 46.99 -10.16 -24.78
C ILE A 118 47.46 -10.77 -23.46
N LEU A 119 46.56 -10.99 -22.49
CA LEU A 119 46.90 -11.69 -21.26
C LEU A 119 47.38 -13.13 -21.51
N GLN A 120 46.73 -13.89 -22.40
CA GLN A 120 47.17 -15.23 -22.75
C GLN A 120 48.57 -15.25 -23.39
N GLU A 121 48.87 -14.30 -24.27
CA GLU A 121 50.19 -14.18 -24.89
C GLU A 121 51.29 -13.87 -23.86
N THR A 122 50.96 -13.26 -22.71
CA THR A 122 51.96 -12.99 -21.66
C THR A 122 52.57 -14.24 -21.04
N HIS A 123 51.90 -15.40 -21.09
CA HIS A 123 52.49 -16.68 -20.63
C HIS A 123 53.78 -17.04 -21.36
N GLN A 124 53.94 -16.62 -22.62
CA GLN A 124 55.12 -16.95 -23.43
C GLN A 124 56.32 -16.04 -23.16
N VAL A 125 56.08 -14.85 -22.59
CA VAL A 125 57.12 -13.85 -22.31
C VAL A 125 57.37 -13.67 -20.81
N LEU A 126 56.66 -14.40 -19.95
CA LEU A 126 56.93 -14.42 -18.52
C LEU A 126 58.03 -15.42 -18.18
N ALA A 127 58.95 -15.01 -17.30
CA ALA A 127 59.89 -15.91 -16.65
C ALA A 127 59.14 -16.97 -15.80
N PRO A 128 59.77 -18.11 -15.44
CA PRO A 128 59.11 -19.17 -14.67
C PRO A 128 58.48 -18.75 -13.33
N SER A 129 58.97 -17.67 -12.71
CA SER A 129 58.41 -17.07 -11.49
C SER A 129 57.81 -15.69 -11.73
N GLY A 130 57.58 -15.37 -13.00
CA GLY A 130 57.04 -14.09 -13.43
C GLY A 130 55.55 -13.99 -13.15
N TYR A 131 55.07 -12.75 -13.08
CA TYR A 131 53.66 -12.46 -12.80
C TYR A 131 53.19 -11.21 -13.54
N VAL A 132 51.88 -11.04 -13.55
CA VAL A 132 51.22 -9.85 -14.10
C VAL A 132 50.84 -8.90 -12.96
N VAL A 133 51.02 -7.61 -13.21
CA VAL A 133 50.41 -6.53 -12.42
C VAL A 133 49.48 -5.74 -13.33
N ALA A 134 48.24 -5.51 -12.93
CA ALA A 134 47.29 -4.72 -13.73
C ALA A 134 46.51 -3.73 -12.87
N SER A 135 46.23 -2.55 -13.41
CA SER A 135 45.17 -1.65 -12.91
C SER A 135 44.01 -1.65 -13.88
N ILE A 136 42.79 -1.81 -13.34
CA ILE A 136 41.57 -1.95 -14.15
C ILE A 136 40.43 -1.15 -13.50
N PRO A 137 39.78 -0.22 -14.22
CA PRO A 137 38.63 0.53 -13.73
C PRO A 137 37.44 -0.36 -13.35
N ASN A 138 36.71 0.03 -12.30
CA ASN A 138 35.54 -0.69 -11.83
C ASN A 138 34.23 -0.01 -12.29
N ILE A 139 33.55 -0.61 -13.25
CA ILE A 139 32.25 -0.10 -13.73
C ILE A 139 31.14 -0.20 -12.69
N ALA A 140 31.31 -1.02 -11.65
CA ALA A 140 30.35 -1.16 -10.56
C ALA A 140 30.51 -0.11 -9.44
N HIS A 141 31.34 0.92 -9.63
CA HIS A 141 31.41 2.05 -8.70
C HIS A 141 30.03 2.67 -8.46
N GLY A 142 29.74 3.07 -7.22
CA GLY A 142 28.40 3.50 -6.81
C GLY A 142 27.83 4.66 -7.62
N ASN A 143 28.66 5.65 -7.95
CA ASN A 143 28.22 6.80 -8.77
C ASN A 143 27.75 6.33 -10.16
N ILE A 144 28.44 5.36 -10.78
CA ILE A 144 28.05 4.82 -12.09
C ILE A 144 26.75 4.04 -11.98
N ARG A 145 26.58 3.25 -10.92
CA ARG A 145 25.34 2.49 -10.69
C ARG A 145 24.14 3.42 -10.51
N LEU A 146 24.30 4.52 -9.76
CA LEU A 146 23.24 5.53 -9.62
C LEU A 146 22.94 6.21 -10.96
N SER A 147 23.95 6.59 -11.72
CA SER A 147 23.76 7.14 -13.07
C SER A 147 23.00 6.18 -13.99
N LEU A 148 23.35 4.89 -13.99
CA LEU A 148 22.67 3.85 -14.77
C LEU A 148 21.20 3.68 -14.38
N LEU A 149 20.87 3.75 -13.08
CA LEU A 149 19.47 3.68 -12.62
C LEU A 149 18.64 4.88 -13.12
N GLN A 150 19.29 5.99 -13.42
CA GLN A 150 18.66 7.17 -14.04
C GLN A 150 18.62 7.11 -15.56
N GLY A 151 19.18 6.05 -16.16
CA GLY A 151 19.29 5.89 -17.62
C GLY A 151 20.49 6.62 -18.24
N ASN A 152 21.45 7.07 -17.44
CA ASN A 152 22.62 7.83 -17.90
C ASN A 152 23.83 6.90 -18.06
N PHE A 153 24.47 6.96 -19.23
CA PHE A 153 25.73 6.27 -19.54
C PHE A 153 26.61 7.17 -20.43
N ASP A 154 27.01 8.31 -19.85
CA ASP A 154 27.66 9.38 -20.59
C ASP A 154 29.19 9.24 -20.56
N TYR A 155 29.77 8.95 -21.72
CA TYR A 155 31.22 8.90 -21.88
C TYR A 155 31.88 10.25 -21.56
N GLN A 156 33.05 10.20 -20.94
CA GLN A 156 33.83 11.34 -20.47
C GLN A 156 35.23 11.34 -21.10
N GLU A 157 35.99 12.42 -20.94
CA GLU A 157 37.39 12.47 -21.40
C GLU A 157 38.35 11.66 -20.53
N VAL A 158 37.97 11.40 -19.27
CA VAL A 158 38.75 10.66 -18.27
C VAL A 158 37.84 9.90 -17.30
N GLY A 159 38.40 8.92 -16.59
CA GLY A 159 37.71 8.18 -15.52
C GLY A 159 37.11 6.86 -15.98
N ILE A 160 36.15 6.31 -15.22
CA ILE A 160 35.59 4.97 -15.48
C ILE A 160 34.90 4.88 -16.86
N LEU A 161 34.22 5.95 -17.27
CA LEU A 161 33.50 6.05 -18.55
C LEU A 161 34.32 6.82 -19.60
N ASP A 162 35.64 6.70 -19.58
CA ASP A 162 36.49 7.27 -20.62
C ASP A 162 36.01 6.89 -22.03
N ASN A 163 35.96 7.86 -22.94
CA ASN A 163 35.46 7.69 -24.31
C ASN A 163 36.31 6.74 -25.17
N THR A 164 37.48 6.33 -24.68
CA THR A 164 38.34 5.32 -25.31
C THR A 164 38.23 3.93 -24.68
N HIS A 165 37.42 3.74 -23.62
CA HIS A 165 37.17 2.40 -23.06
C HIS A 165 36.25 1.57 -23.97
N LEU A 166 36.71 0.36 -24.31
CA LEU A 166 35.99 -0.64 -25.11
C LEU A 166 35.47 -1.81 -24.26
N ARG A 167 36.01 -1.96 -23.05
CA ARG A 167 35.67 -3.01 -22.08
C ARG A 167 35.44 -2.41 -20.71
N PHE A 168 34.52 -3.01 -19.97
CA PHE A 168 34.13 -2.57 -18.64
C PHE A 168 34.12 -3.77 -17.70
N PHE A 169 34.77 -3.63 -16.55
CA PHE A 169 34.95 -4.72 -15.61
C PHE A 169 34.35 -4.38 -14.25
N THR A 170 33.72 -5.38 -13.65
CA THR A 170 33.41 -5.46 -12.22
C THR A 170 34.45 -6.34 -11.54
N ARG A 171 34.50 -6.40 -10.21
CA ARG A 171 35.37 -7.37 -9.50
C ARG A 171 35.22 -8.79 -10.08
N LYS A 172 33.98 -9.25 -10.21
CA LYS A 172 33.68 -10.60 -10.70
C LYS A 172 34.24 -10.84 -12.11
N THR A 173 33.94 -9.94 -13.05
CA THR A 173 34.36 -10.12 -14.46
C THR A 173 35.86 -9.89 -14.66
N LEU A 174 36.50 -9.13 -13.77
CA LEU A 174 37.96 -9.05 -13.69
C LEU A 174 38.55 -10.38 -13.20
N GLU A 175 38.01 -10.98 -12.14
CA GLU A 175 38.47 -12.29 -11.65
C GLU A 175 38.28 -13.38 -12.72
N GLU A 176 37.18 -13.35 -13.46
CA GLU A 176 36.94 -14.20 -14.64
C GLU A 176 37.97 -13.96 -15.76
N LEU A 177 38.27 -12.70 -16.10
CA LEU A 177 39.29 -12.35 -17.10
C LEU A 177 40.64 -13.02 -16.77
N PHE A 178 41.12 -12.91 -15.53
CA PHE A 178 42.38 -13.53 -15.14
C PHE A 178 42.28 -15.06 -15.12
N PHE A 179 41.19 -15.61 -14.58
CA PHE A 179 41.01 -17.06 -14.52
C PHE A 179 40.99 -17.71 -15.92
N ASP A 180 40.20 -17.15 -16.84
CA ASP A 180 40.01 -17.66 -18.20
C ASP A 180 41.29 -17.54 -19.05
N THR A 181 42.19 -16.63 -18.68
CA THR A 181 43.48 -16.41 -19.34
C THR A 181 44.62 -17.17 -18.67
N GLY A 182 44.31 -18.05 -17.72
CA GLY A 182 45.32 -18.92 -17.11
C GLY A 182 46.03 -18.32 -15.90
N TYR A 183 45.47 -17.31 -15.26
CA TYR A 183 46.05 -16.65 -14.09
C TYR A 183 45.26 -16.93 -12.80
N SER A 184 45.97 -16.91 -11.68
CA SER A 184 45.39 -16.84 -10.34
C SER A 184 45.78 -15.51 -9.72
N ILE A 185 44.79 -14.74 -9.30
CA ILE A 185 45.02 -13.48 -8.57
C ILE A 185 45.49 -13.84 -7.15
N GLU A 186 46.67 -13.36 -6.78
CA GLU A 186 47.27 -13.60 -5.46
C GLU A 186 46.96 -12.45 -4.50
N ALA A 187 46.91 -11.22 -5.01
CA ALA A 187 46.58 -10.03 -4.23
C ALA A 187 45.78 -9.01 -5.05
N THR A 188 44.85 -8.34 -4.38
CA THR A 188 44.04 -7.24 -4.93
C THR A 188 44.07 -6.04 -3.99
N GLU A 189 44.53 -4.92 -4.50
CA GLU A 189 44.47 -3.59 -3.90
C GLU A 189 43.38 -2.76 -4.60
N ARG A 190 42.91 -1.69 -3.94
CA ARG A 190 41.78 -0.87 -4.45
C ARG A 190 42.13 0.60 -4.37
N THR A 191 42.11 1.33 -5.48
CA THR A 191 42.06 2.80 -5.38
C THR A 191 40.64 3.21 -5.07
N GLN A 192 40.49 3.94 -3.97
CA GLN A 192 39.19 4.36 -3.47
C GLN A 192 38.86 5.75 -3.96
N MET A 193 37.64 5.94 -4.44
CA MET A 193 37.03 7.24 -4.69
C MET A 193 35.74 7.28 -3.88
N PRO A 194 35.49 8.33 -3.08
CA PRO A 194 34.29 8.40 -2.28
C PRO A 194 33.02 8.28 -3.12
N PHE A 195 32.09 7.43 -2.65
CA PHE A 195 30.75 7.35 -3.21
C PHE A 195 29.96 8.62 -2.88
N GLU A 196 29.47 9.31 -3.90
CA GLU A 196 28.76 10.58 -3.76
C GLU A 196 27.25 10.34 -3.68
N LYS A 197 26.68 10.60 -2.49
CA LYS A 197 25.26 10.38 -2.20
C LYS A 197 24.31 11.34 -2.92
N SER A 198 24.84 12.48 -3.39
CA SER A 198 24.09 13.54 -4.09
C SER A 198 23.46 13.07 -5.41
N TYR A 199 23.92 11.94 -5.95
CA TYR A 199 23.42 11.39 -7.20
C TYR A 199 21.98 10.87 -7.11
N SER A 200 21.40 10.64 -5.93
CA SER A 200 20.00 10.19 -5.80
C SER A 200 19.28 10.84 -4.62
N HIS A 201 17.98 11.12 -4.80
CA HIS A 201 17.10 11.60 -3.73
C HIS A 201 16.44 10.43 -2.97
N ASP A 202 16.58 9.19 -3.44
CA ASP A 202 16.11 7.99 -2.75
C ASP A 202 17.14 7.55 -1.70
N THR A 203 16.92 8.00 -0.46
CA THR A 203 17.79 7.70 0.68
C THR A 203 17.84 6.22 1.02
N SER A 204 16.75 5.47 0.83
CA SER A 204 16.72 4.03 1.13
C SER A 204 17.59 3.24 0.16
N LEU A 205 17.56 3.61 -1.13
CA LEU A 205 18.42 3.01 -2.14
C LEU A 205 19.89 3.31 -1.88
N VAL A 206 20.22 4.58 -1.59
CA VAL A 206 21.59 5.02 -1.30
C VAL A 206 22.17 4.25 -0.09
N GLU A 207 21.39 4.10 0.99
CA GLU A 207 21.80 3.34 2.18
C GLU A 207 22.03 1.84 1.90
N LYS A 208 21.30 1.24 0.95
CA LYS A 208 21.52 -0.14 0.53
C LYS A 208 22.81 -0.26 -0.26
N LEU A 209 23.03 0.64 -1.22
CA LEU A 209 24.23 0.65 -2.08
C LEU A 209 25.50 0.90 -1.26
N GLU A 210 25.46 1.75 -0.26
CA GLU A 210 26.61 2.01 0.63
C GLU A 210 27.14 0.78 1.36
N LYS A 211 26.30 -0.23 1.57
CA LYS A 211 26.68 -1.48 2.22
C LYS A 211 27.27 -2.50 1.26
N GLU A 212 27.19 -2.24 -0.05
CA GLU A 212 27.69 -3.16 -1.05
C GLU A 212 29.22 -3.09 -1.15
N PRO A 213 29.88 -4.25 -1.37
CA PRO A 213 31.32 -4.28 -1.56
C PRO A 213 31.72 -3.45 -2.79
N ASP A 214 32.89 -2.81 -2.69
CA ASP A 214 33.53 -2.05 -3.76
C ASP A 214 32.75 -0.83 -4.28
N ILE A 215 31.75 -0.35 -3.53
CA ILE A 215 30.95 0.82 -3.89
C ILE A 215 31.80 2.08 -4.08
N ASP A 216 32.88 2.20 -3.30
CA ASP A 216 33.86 3.29 -3.28
C ASP A 216 35.13 2.94 -4.08
N THR A 217 35.14 1.82 -4.82
CA THR A 217 36.33 1.38 -5.53
C THR A 217 36.32 1.90 -6.96
N LEU A 218 37.25 2.82 -7.24
CA LEU A 218 37.46 3.39 -8.56
C LEU A 218 38.08 2.37 -9.53
N GLN A 219 39.09 1.66 -9.05
CA GLN A 219 39.87 0.71 -9.84
C GLN A 219 40.50 -0.35 -8.93
N PHE A 220 40.64 -1.54 -9.48
CA PHE A 220 41.34 -2.66 -8.86
C PHE A 220 42.77 -2.70 -9.36
N ILE A 221 43.71 -2.93 -8.44
CA ILE A 221 45.11 -3.20 -8.77
C ILE A 221 45.37 -4.64 -8.35
N VAL A 222 45.77 -5.49 -9.29
CA VAL A 222 45.93 -6.92 -9.04
C VAL A 222 47.34 -7.39 -9.32
N ARG A 223 47.79 -8.36 -8.54
CA ARG A 223 48.98 -9.17 -8.82
C ARG A 223 48.53 -10.60 -9.07
N ALA A 224 48.85 -11.13 -10.25
CA ALA A 224 48.37 -12.44 -10.68
C ALA A 224 49.50 -13.30 -11.26
N PHE A 225 49.54 -14.57 -10.86
CA PHE A 225 50.55 -15.53 -11.30
C PHE A 225 49.96 -16.51 -12.31
N PRO A 226 50.75 -16.99 -13.30
CA PRO A 226 50.36 -18.11 -14.13
C PRO A 226 49.91 -19.27 -13.25
N SER A 227 48.68 -19.73 -13.47
CA SER A 227 48.06 -20.81 -12.72
C SER A 227 48.45 -22.15 -13.33
N SER A 228 48.87 -23.11 -12.51
CA SER A 228 49.04 -24.48 -12.97
C SER A 228 47.67 -25.08 -13.32
N LEU A 229 47.65 -26.04 -14.26
CA LEU A 229 46.44 -26.82 -14.58
C LEU A 229 45.77 -27.41 -13.32
N GLU A 230 46.56 -27.83 -12.33
CA GLU A 230 46.07 -28.33 -11.06
C GLU A 230 45.38 -27.25 -10.22
N ASN A 231 45.96 -26.05 -10.14
CA ASN A 231 45.36 -24.90 -9.46
C ASN A 231 44.05 -24.47 -10.14
N GLN A 232 44.04 -24.43 -11.48
CA GLN A 232 42.82 -24.13 -12.24
C GLN A 232 41.73 -25.18 -11.98
N HIS A 233 42.07 -26.47 -11.99
CA HIS A 233 41.13 -27.54 -11.70
C HIS A 233 40.59 -27.44 -10.26
N ASN A 234 41.43 -27.14 -9.28
CA ASN A 234 41.02 -26.97 -7.89
C ASN A 234 40.10 -25.77 -7.71
N LEU A 235 40.40 -24.63 -8.35
CA LEU A 235 39.54 -23.46 -8.31
C LEU A 235 38.18 -23.72 -8.99
N LEU A 236 38.19 -24.38 -10.15
CA LEU A 236 36.96 -24.75 -10.85
C LEU A 236 36.09 -25.68 -9.99
N ARG A 237 36.71 -26.64 -9.30
CA ARG A 237 36.02 -27.56 -8.38
C ARG A 237 35.41 -26.82 -7.19
N GLU A 238 36.11 -25.83 -6.63
CA GLU A 238 35.59 -24.99 -5.56
C GLU A 238 34.42 -24.12 -6.05
N ASN A 239 34.55 -23.49 -7.22
CA ASN A 239 33.48 -22.71 -7.85
C ASN A 239 32.24 -23.57 -8.12
N TYR A 240 32.45 -24.82 -8.57
CA TYR A 240 31.37 -25.78 -8.78
C TYR A 240 30.68 -26.13 -7.46
N ARG A 241 31.45 -26.39 -6.39
CA ARG A 241 30.91 -26.65 -5.04
C ARG A 241 30.07 -25.47 -4.54
N GLN A 242 30.59 -24.25 -4.63
CA GLN A 242 29.85 -23.03 -4.24
C GLN A 242 28.59 -22.82 -5.07
N SER A 243 28.60 -23.25 -6.33
CA SER A 243 27.42 -23.18 -7.20
C SER A 243 26.35 -24.20 -6.79
N ILE A 244 26.74 -25.40 -6.36
CA ILE A 244 25.83 -26.37 -5.75
C ILE A 244 25.22 -25.80 -4.45
N ASP A 245 26.04 -25.27 -3.55
CA ASP A 245 25.57 -24.67 -2.29
C ASP A 245 24.56 -23.53 -2.55
N ARG A 246 24.81 -22.69 -3.56
CA ARG A 246 23.89 -21.63 -3.97
C ARG A 246 22.57 -22.20 -4.50
N LEU A 247 22.63 -23.22 -5.36
CA LEU A 247 21.43 -23.89 -5.88
C LEU A 247 20.57 -24.48 -4.76
N GLU A 248 21.20 -25.08 -3.75
CA GLU A 248 20.50 -25.64 -2.59
C GLU A 248 19.80 -24.55 -1.77
N ARG A 249 20.50 -23.44 -1.46
CA ARG A 249 19.88 -22.29 -0.76
C ARG A 249 18.70 -21.70 -1.52
N THR A 250 18.87 -21.47 -2.83
CA THR A 250 17.78 -20.94 -3.67
C THR A 250 16.58 -21.91 -3.71
N ARG A 251 16.83 -23.22 -3.66
CA ARG A 251 15.76 -24.21 -3.58
C ARG A 251 15.01 -24.14 -2.25
N GLU A 252 15.71 -24.02 -1.13
CA GLU A 252 15.10 -23.83 0.20
C GLU A 252 14.26 -22.55 0.26
N GLU A 253 14.78 -21.44 -0.26
CA GLU A 253 14.05 -20.18 -0.38
C GLU A 253 12.77 -20.33 -1.24
N LEU A 254 12.86 -21.06 -2.35
CA LEU A 254 11.72 -21.33 -3.22
C LEU A 254 10.65 -22.18 -2.51
N GLU A 255 11.05 -23.20 -1.76
CA GLU A 255 10.13 -24.03 -0.97
C GLU A 255 9.43 -23.21 0.12
N SER A 256 10.17 -22.37 0.85
CA SER A 256 9.62 -21.44 1.83
C SER A 256 8.61 -20.46 1.21
N THR A 257 8.97 -19.87 0.07
CA THR A 257 8.10 -18.93 -0.66
C THR A 257 6.82 -19.63 -1.16
N ARG A 258 6.93 -20.88 -1.64
CA ARG A 258 5.77 -21.68 -2.03
C ARG A 258 4.83 -21.95 -0.85
N SER A 259 5.37 -22.30 0.31
CA SER A 259 4.57 -22.51 1.52
C SER A 259 3.84 -21.24 1.96
N GLN A 260 4.52 -20.08 1.91
CA GLN A 260 3.89 -18.79 2.19
C GLN A 260 2.76 -18.49 1.20
N LEU A 261 2.96 -18.73 -0.10
CA LEU A 261 1.95 -18.52 -1.12
C LEU A 261 0.72 -19.41 -0.91
N GLU A 262 0.91 -20.66 -0.51
CA GLU A 262 -0.19 -21.58 -0.20
C GLU A 262 -1.00 -21.09 1.00
N LYS A 263 -0.34 -20.67 2.08
CA LYS A 263 -1.00 -20.07 3.25
C LYS A 263 -1.80 -18.82 2.87
N THR A 264 -1.22 -17.92 2.08
CA THR A 264 -1.93 -16.71 1.61
C THR A 264 -3.14 -17.05 0.73
N ARG A 265 -3.06 -18.13 -0.07
CA ARG A 265 -4.20 -18.61 -0.86
C ARG A 265 -5.33 -19.16 0.02
N GLU A 266 -5.00 -19.92 1.06
CA GLU A 266 -5.98 -20.41 2.03
C GLU A 266 -6.66 -19.25 2.78
N GLU A 267 -5.88 -18.29 3.26
CA GLU A 267 -6.39 -17.07 3.90
C GLU A 267 -7.33 -16.29 2.96
N SER A 268 -6.92 -16.10 1.70
CA SER A 268 -7.75 -15.43 0.70
C SER A 268 -9.05 -16.19 0.40
N GLY A 269 -9.01 -17.52 0.37
CA GLY A 269 -10.20 -18.37 0.21
C GLY A 269 -11.16 -18.23 1.39
N SER A 270 -10.64 -18.22 2.63
CA SER A 270 -11.44 -18.00 3.84
C SER A 270 -12.09 -16.62 3.85
N ILE A 271 -11.34 -15.57 3.48
CA ILE A 271 -11.87 -14.20 3.39
C ILE A 271 -12.98 -14.12 2.33
N SER A 272 -12.81 -14.77 1.18
CA SER A 272 -13.85 -14.80 0.14
C SER A 272 -15.14 -15.47 0.63
N LEU A 273 -15.04 -16.52 1.44
CA LEU A 273 -16.20 -17.23 1.97
C LEU A 273 -16.93 -16.41 3.05
N GLN A 274 -16.18 -15.71 3.91
CA GLN A 274 -16.74 -14.76 4.87
C GLN A 274 -17.44 -13.58 4.18
N LEU A 275 -16.87 -13.08 3.08
CA LEU A 275 -17.49 -12.01 2.28
C LEU A 275 -18.84 -12.45 1.71
N GLU A 276 -18.94 -13.68 1.20
CA GLU A 276 -20.21 -14.21 0.67
C GLU A 276 -21.26 -14.36 1.78
N GLN A 277 -20.90 -14.91 2.94
CA GLN A 277 -21.80 -15.00 4.10
C GLN A 277 -22.28 -13.62 4.57
N THR A 278 -21.37 -12.65 4.67
CA THR A 278 -21.70 -11.28 5.06
C THR A 278 -22.66 -10.64 4.05
N ARG A 279 -22.51 -10.97 2.77
CA ARG A 279 -23.39 -10.49 1.69
C ARG A 279 -24.80 -11.07 1.81
N GLU A 280 -24.92 -12.37 2.07
CA GLU A 280 -26.22 -13.03 2.32
C GLU A 280 -26.93 -12.46 3.55
N GLU A 281 -26.19 -12.26 4.65
CA GLU A 281 -26.71 -11.63 5.87
C GLU A 281 -27.20 -10.19 5.61
N LEU A 282 -26.45 -9.41 4.82
CA LEU A 282 -26.83 -8.05 4.43
C LEU A 282 -28.13 -8.06 3.61
N GLU A 283 -28.29 -9.01 2.68
CA GLU A 283 -29.49 -9.14 1.86
C GLU A 283 -30.72 -9.52 2.72
N SER A 284 -30.56 -10.46 3.64
CA SER A 284 -31.59 -10.84 4.61
C SER A 284 -32.00 -9.64 5.50
N THR A 285 -31.01 -8.90 6.01
CA THR A 285 -31.25 -7.72 6.86
C THR A 285 -31.97 -6.62 6.10
N ARG A 286 -31.62 -6.41 4.82
CA ARG A 286 -32.32 -5.47 3.94
C ARG A 286 -33.78 -5.86 3.73
N SER A 287 -34.07 -7.14 3.48
CA SER A 287 -35.44 -7.62 3.32
C SER A 287 -36.27 -7.47 4.60
N GLN A 288 -35.66 -7.72 5.77
CA GLN A 288 -36.33 -7.49 7.05
C GLN A 288 -36.65 -6.00 7.26
N LEU A 289 -35.69 -5.11 6.97
CA LEU A 289 -35.89 -3.67 7.09
C LEU A 289 -37.02 -3.16 6.18
N GLU A 290 -37.14 -3.70 4.97
CA GLU A 290 -38.22 -3.38 4.04
C GLU A 290 -39.58 -3.79 4.60
N LYS A 291 -39.71 -5.02 5.15
CA LYS A 291 -40.93 -5.46 5.83
C LYS A 291 -41.30 -4.59 7.03
N THR A 292 -40.33 -4.26 7.88
CA THR A 292 -40.59 -3.40 9.04
C THR A 292 -41.02 -1.99 8.63
N ARG A 293 -40.52 -1.48 7.49
CA ARG A 293 -40.99 -0.21 6.92
C ARG A 293 -42.44 -0.31 6.45
N GLU A 294 -42.80 -1.35 5.71
CA GLU A 294 -44.19 -1.58 5.26
C GLU A 294 -45.16 -1.71 6.45
N GLU A 295 -44.77 -2.44 7.49
CA GLU A 295 -45.55 -2.55 8.73
C GLU A 295 -45.72 -1.20 9.43
N SER A 296 -44.64 -0.41 9.53
CA SER A 296 -44.67 0.94 10.11
C SER A 296 -45.59 1.88 9.34
N ASP A 297 -45.57 1.81 8.00
CA ASP A 297 -46.44 2.62 7.14
C ASP A 297 -47.91 2.20 7.33
N SER A 298 -48.19 0.90 7.41
CA SER A 298 -49.54 0.37 7.69
C SER A 298 -50.06 0.81 9.07
N ILE A 299 -49.22 0.72 10.11
CA ILE A 299 -49.58 1.17 11.47
C ILE A 299 -49.86 2.66 11.49
N SER A 300 -49.06 3.46 10.77
CA SER A 300 -49.25 4.91 10.67
C SER A 300 -50.59 5.25 10.02
N LEU A 301 -50.98 4.52 8.97
CA LEU A 301 -52.27 4.70 8.29
C LEU A 301 -53.46 4.32 9.19
N GLN A 302 -53.33 3.22 9.96
CA GLN A 302 -54.36 2.82 10.94
C GLN A 302 -54.49 3.83 12.09
N LEU A 303 -53.37 4.40 12.56
CA LEU A 303 -53.38 5.46 13.57
C LEU A 303 -54.11 6.71 13.07
N GLU A 304 -53.91 7.08 11.80
CA GLU A 304 -54.62 8.22 11.20
C GLU A 304 -56.12 7.95 11.09
N GLN A 305 -56.51 6.74 10.66
CA GLN A 305 -57.92 6.35 10.58
C GLN A 305 -58.60 6.32 11.95
N THR A 306 -57.98 5.66 12.94
CA THR A 306 -58.52 5.58 14.31
C THR A 306 -58.62 6.95 14.97
N ARG A 307 -57.67 7.86 14.69
CA ARG A 307 -57.77 9.27 15.11
C ARG A 307 -58.97 9.97 14.50
N GLY A 308 -59.25 9.76 13.21
CA GLY A 308 -60.45 10.29 12.55
C GLY A 308 -61.75 9.72 13.13
N GLU A 309 -61.80 8.42 13.42
CA GLU A 309 -62.95 7.78 14.07
C GLU A 309 -63.17 8.30 15.51
N LEU A 310 -62.08 8.54 16.25
CA LEU A 310 -62.12 9.12 17.59
C LEU A 310 -62.66 10.56 17.56
N GLU A 311 -62.26 11.37 16.59
CA GLU A 311 -62.79 12.73 16.40
C GLU A 311 -64.29 12.71 16.07
N SER A 312 -64.73 11.77 15.22
CA SER A 312 -66.14 11.59 14.88
C SER A 312 -66.99 11.15 16.09
N THR A 313 -66.54 10.13 16.81
CA THR A 313 -67.23 9.66 18.04
C THR A 313 -67.25 10.74 19.11
N ARG A 314 -66.17 11.51 19.28
CA ARG A 314 -66.15 12.66 20.20
C ARG A 314 -67.22 13.69 19.81
N SER A 315 -67.36 14.01 18.53
CA SER A 315 -68.39 14.93 18.04
C SER A 315 -69.82 14.40 18.28
N GLN A 316 -70.04 13.10 18.08
CA GLN A 316 -71.33 12.47 18.39
C GLN A 316 -71.66 12.47 19.88
N LEU A 317 -70.65 12.24 20.72
CA LEU A 317 -70.80 12.23 22.17
C LEU A 317 -71.11 13.63 22.71
N GLU A 318 -70.53 14.66 22.11
CA GLU A 318 -70.87 16.07 22.39
C GLU A 318 -72.32 16.38 22.02
N LYS A 319 -72.78 15.98 20.83
CA LYS A 319 -74.20 16.13 20.42
C LYS A 319 -75.17 15.40 21.34
N THR A 320 -74.90 14.14 21.66
CA THR A 320 -75.78 13.36 22.55
C THR A 320 -75.79 13.91 23.98
N ARG A 321 -74.69 14.51 24.44
CA ARG A 321 -74.64 15.22 25.72
C ARG A 321 -75.51 16.49 25.70
N GLU A 322 -75.48 17.25 24.62
CA GLU A 322 -76.38 18.41 24.43
C GLU A 322 -77.85 17.98 24.41
N GLU A 323 -78.18 16.92 23.66
CA GLU A 323 -79.53 16.35 23.60
C GLU A 323 -80.01 15.84 24.96
N SER A 324 -79.17 15.08 25.69
CA SER A 324 -79.50 14.61 27.04
C SER A 324 -79.67 15.76 28.03
N GLY A 325 -78.89 16.84 27.90
CA GLY A 325 -79.08 18.07 28.67
C GLY A 325 -80.44 18.71 28.39
N SER A 326 -80.85 18.76 27.12
CA SER A 326 -82.16 19.27 26.71
C SER A 326 -83.31 18.40 27.25
N ILE A 327 -83.22 17.08 27.12
CA ILE A 327 -84.22 16.13 27.64
C ILE A 327 -84.33 16.22 29.16
N SER A 328 -83.22 16.33 29.88
CA SER A 328 -83.25 16.50 31.34
C SER A 328 -83.98 17.78 31.74
N LEU A 329 -83.77 18.87 30.98
CA LEU A 329 -84.44 20.15 31.23
C LEU A 329 -85.96 20.05 30.98
N GLN A 330 -86.37 19.32 29.94
CA GLN A 330 -87.78 19.04 29.65
C GLN A 330 -88.42 18.16 30.73
N LEU A 331 -87.73 17.10 31.19
CA LEU A 331 -88.20 16.23 32.28
C LEU A 331 -88.42 17.01 33.57
N GLU A 332 -87.51 17.91 33.92
CA GLU A 332 -87.65 18.79 35.09
C GLU A 332 -88.92 19.65 34.98
N GLN A 333 -89.16 20.24 33.81
CA GLN A 333 -90.36 21.03 33.52
C GLN A 333 -91.64 20.18 33.66
N THR A 334 -91.70 19.01 33.02
CA THR A 334 -92.86 18.11 33.10
C THR A 334 -93.12 17.63 34.53
N ARG A 335 -92.06 17.38 35.31
CA ARG A 335 -92.18 16.95 36.71
C ARG A 335 -92.82 18.03 37.57
N GLU A 336 -92.49 19.29 37.33
CA GLU A 336 -93.08 20.42 38.06
C GLU A 336 -94.53 20.67 37.64
N GLU A 337 -94.87 20.48 36.36
CA GLU A 337 -96.25 20.49 35.88
C GLU A 337 -97.12 19.40 36.54
N LEU A 338 -96.62 18.16 36.61
CA LEU A 338 -97.30 17.07 37.30
C LEU A 338 -97.49 17.35 38.80
N ARG A 339 -96.52 18.00 39.44
CA ARG A 339 -96.63 18.43 40.83
C ARG A 339 -97.73 19.47 41.03
N LEU A 340 -97.90 20.39 40.08
CA LEU A 340 -99.01 21.36 40.07
C LEU A 340 -100.37 20.67 39.87
N ILE A 341 -100.46 19.72 38.94
CA ILE A 341 -101.69 18.94 38.69
C ILE A 341 -102.07 18.13 39.93
N GLY A 342 -101.10 17.44 40.56
CA GLY A 342 -101.33 16.67 41.79
C GLY A 342 -101.86 17.53 42.95
N ARG A 343 -101.39 18.79 43.07
CA ARG A 343 -101.95 19.75 44.04
C ARG A 343 -103.42 20.08 43.75
N ARG A 344 -103.77 20.33 42.49
CA ARG A 344 -105.17 20.62 42.10
C ARG A 344 -106.10 19.44 42.36
N TRP A 345 -105.66 18.23 42.05
CA TRP A 345 -106.47 17.03 42.23
C TRP A 345 -106.81 16.78 43.71
N LYS A 346 -105.84 16.95 44.61
CA LYS A 346 -106.08 16.89 46.07
C LYS A 346 -107.10 17.91 46.56
N GLN A 347 -107.09 19.12 46.00
CA GLN A 347 -108.07 20.15 46.32
C GLN A 347 -109.49 19.74 45.90
N SER A 348 -109.66 19.25 44.67
CA SER A 348 -110.97 18.79 44.18
C SER A 348 -111.54 17.59 44.95
N GLN A 349 -110.69 16.68 45.43
CA GLN A 349 -111.14 15.58 46.30
C GLN A 349 -111.72 16.09 47.63
N PHE A 350 -111.06 17.07 48.25
CA PHE A 350 -111.52 17.69 49.49
C PHE A 350 -112.88 18.40 49.31
N ASP A 351 -113.06 19.11 48.19
CA ASP A 351 -114.31 19.80 47.87
C ASP A 351 -115.48 18.80 47.66
N LEU A 352 -115.20 17.60 47.13
CA LEU A 352 -116.19 16.55 46.90
C LEU A 352 -116.73 15.94 48.21
N GLU A 353 -115.86 15.72 49.20
CA GLU A 353 -116.25 15.19 50.51
C GLU A 353 -117.19 16.13 51.27
N GLN A 354 -116.96 17.45 51.16
CA GLN A 354 -117.83 18.47 51.76
C GLN A 354 -119.25 18.45 51.15
N ALA A 355 -119.35 18.27 49.83
CA ALA A 355 -120.64 18.21 49.13
C ALA A 355 -121.47 16.98 49.55
N GLN A 356 -120.83 15.81 49.75
CA GLN A 356 -121.52 14.59 50.18
C GLN A 356 -122.10 14.70 51.61
N GLN A 357 -121.41 15.37 52.54
CA GLN A 357 -121.95 15.62 53.88
C GLN A 357 -123.14 16.60 53.87
N GLY A 358 -123.19 17.52 52.90
CA GLY A 358 -124.34 18.39 52.68
C GLY A 358 -125.59 17.62 52.24
N TRP A 359 -125.40 16.65 51.33
CA TRP A 359 -126.48 15.84 50.77
C TRP A 359 -127.16 14.94 51.81
N GLY A 360 -126.39 14.32 52.71
CA GLY A 360 -126.94 13.46 53.77
C GLY A 360 -127.88 14.17 54.74
N ARG A 361 -127.67 15.47 54.99
CA ARG A 361 -128.56 16.27 55.86
C ARG A 361 -129.89 16.61 55.21
N ALA A 362 -129.92 16.83 53.89
CA ALA A 362 -131.15 17.13 53.15
C ALA A 362 -132.05 15.89 53.05
N HIS A 363 -131.47 14.71 52.87
CA HIS A 363 -132.23 13.45 52.72
C HIS A 363 -133.02 13.09 53.99
N ASN A 364 -132.42 13.23 55.17
CA ASN A 364 -133.09 12.94 56.46
C ASN A 364 -134.28 13.86 56.77
N ILE A 365 -134.31 15.08 56.21
CA ILE A 365 -135.45 16.02 56.37
C ILE A 365 -136.63 15.57 55.51
N ILE A 366 -136.38 14.99 54.33
CA ILE A 366 -137.43 14.56 53.39
C ILE A 366 -138.15 13.30 53.93
N GLU A 367 -137.43 12.32 54.48
CA GLU A 367 -138.03 11.12 55.10
C GLU A 367 -138.94 11.44 56.32
N ALA A 368 -138.60 12.48 57.09
CA ALA A 368 -139.42 12.92 58.22
C ALA A 368 -140.77 13.54 57.78
N ILE A 369 -140.85 14.10 56.57
CA ILE A 369 -142.07 14.71 56.03
C ILE A 369 -143.01 13.62 55.48
N GLU A 370 -142.48 12.58 54.84
CA GLU A 370 -143.28 11.50 54.22
C GLU A 370 -143.92 10.53 55.23
N SER A 371 -143.39 10.43 56.45
CA SER A 371 -143.91 9.55 57.52
C SER A 371 -144.97 10.20 58.42
N SER A 372 -145.27 11.50 58.22
CA SER A 372 -146.23 12.26 59.04
C SER A 372 -147.70 11.84 58.83
N LYS A 373 -148.45 11.72 59.94
CA LYS A 373 -149.89 11.44 59.96
C LYS A 373 -150.71 12.41 59.09
N PHE A 374 -150.20 13.63 58.89
CA PHE A 374 -150.82 14.66 58.04
C PHE A 374 -150.80 14.28 56.55
N TRP A 375 -149.70 13.67 56.07
CA TRP A 375 -149.54 13.27 54.66
C TRP A 375 -150.44 12.06 54.31
N LYS A 376 -150.60 11.11 55.24
CA LYS A 376 -151.52 9.96 55.09
C LYS A 376 -153.01 10.37 55.09
N LEU A 377 -153.40 11.35 55.90
CA LEU A 377 -154.77 11.91 55.89
C LEU A 377 -155.07 12.68 54.59
N ARG A 378 -154.09 13.41 54.05
CA ARG A 378 -154.22 14.13 52.78
C ARG A 378 -154.44 13.18 51.60
N GLN A 379 -153.71 12.06 51.54
CA GLN A 379 -153.89 11.03 50.51
C GLN A 379 -155.27 10.34 50.59
N LEU A 380 -155.78 10.11 51.81
CA LEU A 380 -157.10 9.49 52.02
C LEU A 380 -158.26 10.45 51.65
N TRP A 381 -158.12 11.74 51.97
CA TRP A 381 -159.09 12.76 51.57
C TRP A 381 -159.16 12.95 50.05
N PHE A 382 -158.03 12.88 49.33
CA PHE A 382 -158.02 12.91 47.87
C PHE A 382 -158.78 11.72 47.25
N ARG A 383 -158.71 10.52 47.85
CA ARG A 383 -159.46 9.34 47.38
C ARG A 383 -160.97 9.45 47.63
N VAL A 384 -161.40 10.03 48.75
CA VAL A 384 -162.82 10.29 49.01
C VAL A 384 -163.37 11.39 48.10
N LYS A 385 -162.57 12.42 47.80
CA LYS A 385 -162.95 13.49 46.87
C LYS A 385 -163.19 12.99 45.43
N LEU A 386 -162.44 11.99 44.98
CA LEU A 386 -162.59 11.38 43.65
C LEU A 386 -163.88 10.54 43.51
N ALA A 387 -164.43 10.00 44.61
CA ALA A 387 -165.67 9.24 44.60
C ALA A 387 -166.95 10.10 44.69
N LEU A 388 -166.83 11.37 45.12
CA LEU A 388 -167.96 12.28 45.35
C LEU A 388 -168.10 13.42 44.30
N GLY A 389 -167.41 13.31 43.17
CA GLY A 389 -167.71 14.12 41.98
C GLY A 389 -167.44 15.63 42.10
N LEU A 390 -166.39 16.05 42.80
CA LEU A 390 -165.96 17.47 42.85
C LEU A 390 -164.57 17.65 42.23
N ASN A 391 -164.52 18.41 41.13
CA ASN A 391 -163.31 18.82 40.42
C ASN A 391 -162.38 19.67 41.30
N VAL A 392 -161.06 19.52 41.12
CA VAL A 392 -160.08 20.46 41.67
C VAL A 392 -158.93 20.66 40.68
N LYS A 393 -158.67 21.94 40.40
CA LYS A 393 -157.51 22.50 39.70
C LYS A 393 -156.17 22.15 40.35
#